data_AF-A0A7Y8GP57-F1
#
_entry.id   AF-A0A7Y8GP57-F1
#
_cell.length_a   1.000
_cell.length_b   1.000
_cell.length_c   1.000
_cell.angle_alpha   90.00
_cell.angle_beta   90.00
_cell.angle_gamma   90.00
#
_symmetry.space_group_name_H-M   'P 1'
#
loop_
_entity.id
_entity.type
_entity.pdbx_description
1 polymer ?
#
loop_
_entity_poly.entity_id
_entity_poly.type
_entity_poly.pdbx_seq_one_letter_code
_entity_poly.pdbx_strand_id
1 'polypeptide(L)'
;MHNATDTSLLQAANDDLAAHAIVANLHRAIQQRMERDSQAHGRFSRAYIAELFDIGRTISVDCRPHHVDSEWVTARRSWLDAVLREHPLDRRDAQLTAARHAADGFLLRACVLGCDATPDGATVRMRDALIAMTRPAH
;
A
#
# COMPACT_ATOMS: atom_id res chain seq x y z
N MET A 1 25.40 7.94 -32.63
CA MET A 1 25.05 6.93 -31.60
C MET A 1 24.78 7.61 -30.24
N HIS A 2 23.80 8.51 -30.14
CA HIS A 2 23.45 9.20 -28.87
C HIS A 2 22.04 8.84 -28.33
N ASN A 3 21.23 8.07 -29.07
CA ASN A 3 19.80 7.94 -28.72
C ASN A 3 19.46 6.88 -27.66
N ALA A 4 20.25 5.83 -27.46
CA ALA A 4 19.84 4.73 -26.59
C ALA A 4 19.99 5.07 -25.09
N THR A 5 21.07 5.76 -24.71
CA THR A 5 21.38 6.10 -23.32
C THR A 5 20.48 7.23 -22.79
N ASP A 6 20.23 8.26 -23.60
CA ASP A 6 19.35 9.38 -23.23
C ASP A 6 17.90 8.94 -23.08
N THR A 7 17.43 8.02 -23.94
CA THR A 7 16.07 7.45 -23.84
C THR A 7 15.92 6.60 -22.56
N SER A 8 16.94 5.84 -22.18
CA SER A 8 16.91 5.02 -20.96
C SER A 8 16.91 5.86 -19.68
N LEU A 9 17.63 6.98 -19.66
CA LEU A 9 17.67 7.89 -18.50
C LEU A 9 16.35 8.65 -18.33
N LEU A 10 15.74 9.08 -19.44
CA LEU A 10 14.43 9.74 -19.42
C LEU A 10 13.33 8.77 -18.97
N GLN A 11 13.39 7.51 -19.41
CA GLN A 11 12.45 6.48 -18.97
C GLN A 11 12.56 6.24 -17.46
N ALA A 12 13.77 6.03 -16.93
CA ALA A 12 13.98 5.84 -15.50
C ALA A 12 13.52 7.04 -14.65
N ALA A 13 13.77 8.27 -15.11
CA ALA A 13 13.29 9.48 -14.42
C ALA A 13 11.76 9.59 -14.42
N ASN A 14 11.11 9.15 -15.50
CA ASN A 14 9.66 9.14 -15.61
C ASN A 14 9.01 8.07 -14.72
N ASP A 15 9.64 6.90 -14.62
CA ASP A 15 9.20 5.80 -13.77
C ASP A 15 9.34 6.18 -12.27
N ASP A 16 10.45 6.81 -11.88
CA ASP A 16 10.66 7.34 -10.54
C ASP A 16 9.62 8.40 -10.16
N LEU A 17 9.33 9.33 -11.08
CA LEU A 17 8.29 10.35 -10.87
C LEU A 17 6.90 9.72 -10.69
N ALA A 18 6.57 8.70 -11.49
CA ALA A 18 5.31 7.97 -11.38
C ALA A 18 5.19 7.25 -10.03
N ALA A 19 6.26 6.59 -9.58
CA ALA A 19 6.32 5.92 -8.28
C ALA A 19 6.06 6.91 -7.12
N HIS A 20 6.71 8.07 -7.14
CA HIS A 20 6.50 9.12 -6.13
C HIS A 20 5.08 9.69 -6.14
N ALA A 21 4.49 9.88 -7.32
CA ALA A 21 3.10 10.35 -7.44
C ALA A 21 2.10 9.34 -6.85
N ILE A 22 2.30 8.04 -7.09
CA ILE A 22 1.48 6.97 -6.51
C ILE A 22 1.57 7.00 -4.98
N VAL A 23 2.78 7.11 -4.43
CA VAL A 23 3.00 7.18 -2.98
C VAL A 23 2.35 8.43 -2.37
N ALA A 24 2.45 9.60 -3.02
CA ALA A 24 1.82 10.82 -2.55
C ALA A 24 0.28 10.72 -2.53
N ASN A 25 -0.30 10.07 -3.54
CA ASN A 25 -1.74 9.82 -3.61
C ASN A 25 -2.19 8.86 -2.51
N LEU A 26 -1.46 7.76 -2.30
CA LEU A 26 -1.67 6.82 -1.20
C LEU A 26 -1.63 7.54 0.15
N HIS A 27 -0.60 8.37 0.38
CA HIS A 27 -0.47 9.12 1.62
C HIS A 27 -1.67 10.02 1.89
N ARG A 28 -2.11 10.78 0.88
CA ARG A 28 -3.28 11.67 1.00
C ARG A 28 -4.55 10.91 1.34
N ALA A 29 -4.81 9.77 0.69
CA ALA A 29 -5.98 8.96 0.95
C ALA A 29 -5.98 8.39 2.39
N ILE A 30 -4.82 7.97 2.88
CA ILE A 30 -4.64 7.50 4.26
C ILE A 30 -4.90 8.63 5.27
N GLN A 31 -4.36 9.82 5.04
CA GLN A 31 -4.60 10.96 5.93
C GLN A 31 -6.10 11.29 6.03
N GLN A 32 -6.80 11.34 4.90
CA GLN A 32 -8.26 11.57 4.88
C GLN A 32 -9.05 10.51 5.65
N ARG A 33 -8.59 9.25 5.67
CA ARG A 33 -9.20 8.20 6.50
C ARG A 33 -8.90 8.38 7.97
N MET A 34 -7.66 8.73 8.31
CA MET A 34 -7.24 8.96 9.69
C MET A 34 -7.99 10.13 10.33
N GLU A 35 -8.27 11.19 9.58
CA GLU A 35 -9.08 12.33 10.04
C GLU A 35 -10.50 11.92 10.47
N ARG A 36 -11.04 10.84 9.89
CA ARG A 36 -12.38 10.33 10.18
C ARG A 36 -12.41 9.23 11.26
N ASP A 37 -11.24 8.72 11.66
CA ASP A 37 -11.14 7.65 12.66
C ASP A 37 -10.84 8.24 14.05
N SER A 38 -11.84 8.20 14.93
CA SER A 38 -11.69 8.70 16.30
C SER A 38 -10.81 7.81 17.19
N GLN A 39 -10.64 6.53 16.87
CA GLN A 39 -9.83 5.61 17.66
C GLN A 39 -8.35 5.87 17.41
N ALA A 40 -7.59 6.19 18.46
CA ALA A 40 -6.17 6.54 18.34
C ALA A 40 -5.28 5.30 18.15
N HIS A 41 -5.57 4.21 18.86
CA HIS A 41 -4.77 3.00 18.75
C HIS A 41 -4.94 2.36 17.36
N GLY A 42 -3.81 2.10 16.68
CA GLY A 42 -3.77 1.46 15.37
C GLY A 42 -4.34 2.29 14.23
N ARG A 43 -4.58 3.59 14.42
CA ARG A 43 -5.27 4.46 13.47
C ARG A 43 -4.59 4.48 12.10
N PHE A 44 -3.28 4.70 12.09
CA PHE A 44 -2.50 4.71 10.86
C PHE A 44 -2.58 3.34 10.17
N SER A 45 -2.33 2.27 10.92
CA SER A 45 -2.35 0.90 10.40
C SER A 45 -3.71 0.53 9.81
N ARG A 46 -4.80 0.95 10.45
CA ARG A 46 -6.16 0.70 9.99
C ARG A 46 -6.47 1.42 8.68
N ALA A 47 -6.14 2.72 8.62
CA ALA A 47 -6.32 3.52 7.42
C ALA A 47 -5.48 2.97 6.26
N TYR A 48 -4.23 2.60 6.54
CA TYR A 48 -3.32 1.97 5.60
C TYR A 48 -3.89 0.66 5.04
N ILE A 49 -4.27 -0.29 5.91
CA ILE A 49 -4.87 -1.57 5.49
C ILE A 49 -6.11 -1.34 4.63
N ALA A 50 -7.03 -0.49 5.07
CA ALA A 50 -8.25 -0.21 4.31
C ALA A 50 -7.93 0.33 2.90
N GLU A 51 -6.98 1.26 2.79
CA GLU A 51 -6.59 1.86 1.52
C GLU A 51 -5.91 0.85 0.57
N LEU A 52 -5.04 -0.03 1.07
CA LEU A 52 -4.43 -1.07 0.23
C LEU A 52 -5.46 -2.05 -0.33
N PHE A 53 -6.49 -2.38 0.45
CA PHE A 53 -7.58 -3.24 -0.02
C PHE A 53 -8.43 -2.55 -1.08
N ASP A 54 -8.72 -1.27 -0.91
CA ASP A 54 -9.48 -0.50 -1.89
C ASP A 54 -8.69 -0.33 -3.20
N ILE A 55 -7.38 -0.06 -3.13
CA ILE A 55 -6.50 -0.04 -4.31
C ILE A 55 -6.43 -1.41 -4.97
N GLY A 56 -6.19 -2.48 -4.21
CA GLY A 56 -6.05 -3.82 -4.80
C GLY A 56 -7.30 -4.31 -5.53
N ARG A 57 -8.49 -3.80 -5.17
CA ARG A 57 -9.76 -4.07 -5.88
C ARG A 57 -9.88 -3.37 -7.23
N THR A 58 -9.11 -2.31 -7.49
CA THR A 58 -9.17 -1.56 -8.76
C THR A 58 -8.12 -1.99 -9.78
N ILE A 59 -7.17 -2.83 -9.38
CA ILE A 59 -6.11 -3.35 -10.26
C ILE A 59 -6.73 -4.38 -11.22
N SER A 60 -7.07 -3.93 -12.43
CA SER A 60 -7.57 -4.79 -13.50
C SER A 60 -6.52 -5.80 -13.95
N VAL A 61 -7.00 -6.96 -14.42
CA VAL A 61 -6.23 -7.97 -15.14
C VAL A 61 -5.56 -7.41 -16.40
N ASP A 62 -6.14 -6.39 -17.02
CA ASP A 62 -5.61 -5.73 -18.23
C ASP A 62 -4.54 -4.66 -17.91
N CYS A 63 -4.49 -4.22 -16.65
CA CYS A 63 -3.52 -3.24 -16.15
C CYS A 63 -2.34 -3.91 -15.46
N ARG A 64 -2.10 -5.20 -15.69
CA ARG A 64 -1.00 -5.95 -15.06
C ARG A 64 0.32 -5.22 -15.30
N PRO A 65 0.96 -4.69 -14.25
CA PRO A 65 2.39 -4.52 -14.33
C PRO A 65 2.95 -5.95 -14.24
N HIS A 66 3.28 -6.55 -15.38
CA HIS A 66 3.87 -7.90 -15.43
C HIS A 66 5.18 -8.02 -14.63
N HIS A 67 5.70 -6.90 -14.17
CA HIS A 67 6.70 -6.81 -13.13
C HIS A 67 6.12 -6.01 -11.96
N VAL A 68 6.21 -6.56 -10.74
CA VAL A 68 6.12 -5.71 -9.55
C VAL A 68 7.23 -4.67 -9.71
N ASP A 69 6.84 -3.44 -10.03
CA ASP A 69 7.78 -2.36 -10.25
C ASP A 69 8.60 -2.14 -8.97
N SER A 70 9.89 -2.46 -9.06
CA SER A 70 10.80 -2.37 -7.93
C SER A 70 10.96 -0.94 -7.44
N GLU A 71 10.77 0.06 -8.30
CA GLU A 71 10.85 1.47 -7.92
C GLU A 71 9.66 1.83 -7.04
N TRP A 72 8.43 1.49 -7.45
CA TRP A 72 7.25 1.66 -6.60
C TRP A 72 7.37 0.94 -5.25
N VAL A 73 7.81 -0.33 -5.23
CA VAL A 73 7.99 -1.08 -3.97
C VAL A 73 9.00 -0.38 -3.05
N THR A 74 10.10 0.11 -3.63
CA THR A 74 11.16 0.79 -2.88
C THR A 74 10.69 2.14 -2.36
N ALA A 75 10.06 2.97 -3.20
CA ALA A 75 9.50 4.26 -2.83
C ALA A 75 8.46 4.11 -1.70
N ARG A 76 7.55 3.13 -1.83
CA ARG A 76 6.53 2.84 -0.81
C ARG A 76 7.14 2.36 0.51
N ARG A 77 8.19 1.53 0.47
CA ARG A 77 8.86 1.06 1.70
C ARG A 77 9.54 2.23 2.42
N SER A 78 10.31 3.04 1.69
CA SER A 78 10.97 4.23 2.23
C SER A 78 9.97 5.23 2.82
N TRP A 79 8.84 5.44 2.14
CA TRP A 79 7.75 6.27 2.64
C TRP A 79 7.09 5.68 3.89
N LEU A 80 6.78 4.38 3.92
CA LEU A 80 6.17 3.73 5.08
C LEU A 80 7.08 3.85 6.32
N ASP A 81 8.39 3.66 6.14
CA ASP A 81 9.37 3.82 7.22
C ASP A 81 9.41 5.26 7.74
N ALA A 82 9.29 6.25 6.84
CA ALA A 82 9.22 7.65 7.21
C ALA A 82 7.94 7.96 8.01
N VAL A 83 6.77 7.55 7.52
CA VAL A 83 5.48 7.79 8.19
C VAL A 83 5.41 7.06 9.54
N LEU A 84 5.93 5.85 9.65
CA LEU A 84 5.95 5.11 10.93
C LEU A 84 6.87 5.76 11.98
N ARG A 85 7.80 6.65 11.61
CA ARG A 85 8.52 7.47 12.62
C ARG A 85 7.59 8.47 13.30
N GLU A 86 6.56 8.95 12.61
CA GLU A 86 5.55 9.89 13.13
C GLU A 86 4.45 9.16 13.93
N HIS A 87 4.34 7.83 13.79
CA HIS A 87 3.38 6.98 14.51
C HIS A 87 4.08 5.92 15.37
N PRO A 88 4.78 6.31 16.46
CA PRO A 88 5.64 5.41 17.22
C PRO A 88 4.89 4.27 17.92
N LEU A 89 3.61 4.47 18.28
CA LEU A 89 2.78 3.43 18.88
C LEU A 89 2.47 2.34 17.84
N ASP A 90 2.01 2.73 16.65
CA ASP A 90 1.77 1.80 15.53
C ASP A 90 3.04 1.07 15.09
N ARG A 91 4.19 1.75 15.14
CA ARG A 91 5.48 1.19 14.73
C ARG A 91 5.96 0.07 15.65
N ARG A 92 5.77 0.21 16.97
CA ARG A 92 6.31 -0.73 17.97
C ARG A 92 5.41 -1.94 18.21
N ASP A 93 4.15 -1.84 17.80
CA ASP A 93 3.18 -2.91 17.98
C ASP A 93 3.40 -4.03 16.94
N ALA A 94 3.69 -5.23 17.44
CA ALA A 94 3.94 -6.41 16.61
C ALA A 94 2.67 -6.90 15.88
N GLN A 95 1.50 -6.77 16.50
CA GLN A 95 0.23 -7.14 15.89
C GLN A 95 -0.12 -6.20 14.73
N LEU A 96 0.09 -4.89 14.93
CA LEU A 96 -0.11 -3.90 13.86
C LEU A 96 0.89 -4.11 12.71
N THR A 97 2.12 -4.48 13.02
CA THR A 97 3.13 -4.83 12.01
C THR A 97 2.73 -6.05 11.18
N ALA A 98 2.28 -7.13 11.83
CA ALA A 98 1.78 -8.32 11.15
C ALA A 98 0.58 -8.01 10.25
N ALA A 99 -0.36 -7.18 10.73
CA ALA A 99 -1.52 -6.78 9.96
C ALA A 99 -1.16 -5.97 8.71
N ARG A 100 -0.19 -5.03 8.81
CA ARG A 100 0.34 -4.28 7.67
C ARG A 100 0.99 -5.21 6.63
N HIS A 101 1.81 -6.16 7.07
CA HIS A 101 2.45 -7.13 6.16
C HIS A 101 1.46 -8.04 5.44
N ALA A 102 0.37 -8.46 6.12
CA ALA A 102 -0.69 -9.21 5.46
C ALA A 102 -1.38 -8.39 4.37
N ALA A 103 -1.61 -7.09 4.60
CA ALA A 103 -2.17 -6.18 3.61
C ALA A 103 -1.20 -5.88 2.46
N ASP A 104 0.12 -5.80 2.73
CA ASP A 104 1.16 -5.76 1.69
C ASP A 104 1.08 -6.97 0.77
N GLY A 105 0.97 -8.17 1.36
CA GLY A 105 0.85 -9.42 0.63
C GLY A 105 -0.40 -9.47 -0.25
N PHE A 106 -1.53 -8.94 0.23
CA PHE A 106 -2.74 -8.80 -0.57
C PHE A 106 -2.51 -7.90 -1.80
N LEU A 107 -1.93 -6.71 -1.60
CA LEU A 107 -1.68 -5.78 -2.71
C LEU A 107 -0.71 -6.37 -3.73
N LEU A 108 0.40 -6.98 -3.29
CA LEU A 108 1.36 -7.64 -4.17
C LEU A 108 0.70 -8.74 -5.00
N ARG A 109 -0.17 -9.54 -4.37
CA ARG A 109 -0.94 -10.57 -5.08
C ARG A 109 -1.88 -9.97 -6.13
N ALA A 110 -2.56 -8.86 -5.80
CA ALA A 110 -3.43 -8.14 -6.73
C ALA A 110 -2.63 -7.57 -7.92
N CYS A 111 -1.43 -7.03 -7.70
CA CYS A 111 -0.53 -6.59 -8.77
C CYS A 111 -0.16 -7.73 -9.72
N VAL A 112 0.09 -8.94 -9.20
CA VAL A 112 0.54 -10.09 -10.01
C VAL A 112 -0.61 -10.79 -10.74
N LEU A 113 -1.74 -10.99 -10.07
CA LEU A 113 -2.84 -11.83 -10.57
C LEU A 113 -4.06 -11.02 -11.04
N GLY A 114 -4.14 -9.73 -10.73
CA GLY A 114 -5.33 -8.90 -10.90
C GLY A 114 -6.31 -9.01 -9.72
N CYS A 115 -7.28 -8.09 -9.64
CA CYS A 115 -8.26 -8.03 -8.56
C CYS A 115 -9.20 -9.24 -8.51
N ASP A 116 -9.52 -9.85 -9.66
CA ASP A 116 -10.43 -11.00 -9.78
C ASP A 116 -9.84 -12.32 -9.26
N ALA A 117 -8.55 -12.34 -8.90
CA ALA A 117 -7.87 -13.54 -8.47
C ALA A 117 -8.37 -14.08 -7.13
N THR A 118 -9.14 -13.30 -6.35
CA THR A 118 -9.77 -13.77 -5.11
C THR A 118 -11.27 -13.47 -5.14
N PRO A 119 -12.13 -14.39 -4.67
CA PRO A 119 -13.54 -14.07 -4.49
C PRO A 119 -13.73 -12.85 -3.58
N ASP A 120 -14.56 -11.89 -4.02
CA ASP A 120 -14.81 -10.63 -3.32
C ASP A 120 -15.16 -10.82 -1.84
N GLY A 121 -15.97 -11.82 -1.51
CA GLY A 121 -16.35 -12.12 -0.13
C GLY A 121 -15.17 -12.57 0.75
N ALA A 122 -14.18 -13.27 0.20
CA ALA A 122 -12.98 -13.67 0.94
C ALA A 122 -12.06 -12.47 1.19
N THR A 123 -11.92 -11.59 0.20
CA THR A 123 -11.17 -10.33 0.30
C THR A 123 -11.74 -9.42 1.38
N VAL A 124 -13.07 -9.22 1.41
CA VAL A 124 -13.74 -8.40 2.43
C VAL A 124 -13.53 -8.98 3.82
N ARG A 125 -13.70 -10.30 4.00
CA ARG A 125 -13.46 -10.95 5.31
C ARG A 125 -12.02 -10.78 5.79
N MET A 126 -11.04 -10.91 4.90
CA MET A 126 -9.63 -10.70 5.25
C MET A 126 -9.40 -9.25 5.67
N ARG A 127 -9.88 -8.28 4.88
CA ARG A 127 -9.79 -6.84 5.22
C ARG A 127 -10.35 -6.57 6.61
N ASP A 128 -11.56 -7.06 6.88
CA ASP A 128 -12.26 -6.78 8.14
C ASP A 128 -11.56 -7.45 9.33
N ALA A 129 -11.01 -8.66 9.15
CA ALA A 129 -10.19 -9.32 10.16
C ALA A 129 -8.90 -8.53 10.48
N LEU A 130 -8.18 -8.08 9.45
CA LEU A 130 -6.98 -7.26 9.63
C LEU A 130 -7.30 -5.90 10.28
N ILE A 131 -8.43 -5.27 9.91
CA ILE A 131 -8.93 -4.06 10.57
C ILE A 131 -9.25 -4.35 12.05
N ALA A 132 -9.88 -5.47 12.37
CA ALA A 132 -10.17 -5.84 13.76
C ALA A 132 -8.89 -6.00 14.58
N MET A 133 -7.82 -6.56 14.00
CA MET A 133 -6.49 -6.64 14.63
C MET A 133 -5.86 -5.26 14.90
N THR A 134 -6.37 -4.17 14.32
CA THR A 134 -5.87 -2.81 14.62
C THR A 134 -6.62 -2.10 15.75
N ARG A 135 -7.57 -2.79 16.38
CA ARG A 135 -8.29 -2.26 17.53
C ARG A 135 -7.59 -2.69 18.82
N PRO A 136 -7.65 -1.86 19.87
CA PRO A 136 -7.07 -2.23 21.16
C PRO A 136 -7.67 -3.56 21.64
N ALA A 137 -6.83 -4.43 22.18
CA ALA A 137 -7.30 -5.60 22.92
C ALA A 137 -8.11 -5.10 24.13
N HIS A 138 -9.34 -5.59 24.26
CA HIS A 138 -10.23 -5.27 25.37
C HIS A 138 -9.66 -5.72 26.71
#